data_AF-A0A7C2VRI3-F1
#
_entry.id   AF-A0A7C2VRI3-F1
#
_cell.length_a   1.000
_cell.length_b   1.000
_cell.length_c   1.000
_cell.angle_alpha   90.00
_cell.angle_beta   90.00
_cell.angle_gamma   90.00
#
_symmetry.space_group_name_H-M   'P 1'
#
loop_
_entity.id
_entity.type
_entity.pdbx_description
1 polymer ?
#
loop_
_entity_poly.entity_id
_entity_poly.type
_entity_poly.pdbx_seq_one_letter_code
_entity_poly.pdbx_strand_id
1 'polypeptide(L)'
;PMVCYQRPSVDVLFSSVARAAGPNAIGVIMTGMGTDGARGLLEMRRAGARTIAQDEATSVIFGMPREAIKLGAAEVVVPLEEIPKTIMRMLEEEDEGRIHKPLSQRDGEGPRDHGSAESDARQALSQG
;
A
#
# COMPACT_ATOMS: atom_id res chain seq x y z
N PRO A 1 20.52 -0.75 8.12
CA PRO A 1 20.04 -1.50 9.30
C PRO A 1 19.15 -2.68 8.87
N MET A 2 19.16 -3.81 9.59
CA MET A 2 18.22 -4.90 9.34
C MET A 2 16.82 -4.48 9.80
N VAL A 3 15.79 -4.77 9.00
CA VAL A 3 14.38 -4.64 9.38
C VAL A 3 13.82 -6.06 9.34
N CYS A 4 13.39 -6.59 10.49
CA CYS A 4 12.75 -7.90 10.65
C CYS A 4 13.49 -9.12 10.04
N TYR A 5 14.83 -9.10 9.92
CA TYR A 5 15.66 -10.19 9.35
C TYR A 5 15.32 -10.61 7.90
N GLN A 6 14.55 -9.81 7.15
CA GLN A 6 14.20 -10.09 5.75
C GLN A 6 14.70 -8.99 4.81
N ARG A 7 15.21 -9.41 3.64
CA ARG A 7 15.47 -8.53 2.49
C ARG A 7 14.91 -9.21 1.24
N PRO A 8 13.91 -8.61 0.57
CA PRO A 8 13.24 -7.34 0.91
C PRO A 8 12.32 -7.45 2.15
N SER A 9 12.07 -6.33 2.85
CA SER A 9 11.11 -6.25 3.97
C SER A 9 9.83 -5.57 3.52
N VAL A 10 8.70 -6.16 3.86
CA VAL A 10 7.36 -5.67 3.53
C VAL A 10 7.02 -4.42 4.33
N ASP A 11 7.45 -4.32 5.59
CA ASP A 11 7.26 -3.10 6.40
C ASP A 11 7.91 -1.88 5.74
N VAL A 12 9.12 -2.02 5.19
CA VAL A 12 9.82 -0.92 4.50
C VAL A 12 9.07 -0.50 3.24
N LEU A 13 8.58 -1.47 2.46
CA LEU A 13 7.76 -1.18 1.27
C LEU A 13 6.51 -0.40 1.66
N PHE A 14 5.70 -0.93 2.58
CA PHE A 14 4.44 -0.29 2.96
C PHE A 14 4.64 1.07 3.63
N SER A 15 5.66 1.24 4.47
CA SER A 15 5.99 2.55 5.07
C SER A 15 6.37 3.58 3.99
N SER A 16 7.13 3.17 2.97
CA SER A 16 7.48 4.05 1.86
C SER A 16 6.25 4.46 1.03
N VAL A 17 5.33 3.53 0.79
CA VAL A 17 4.06 3.79 0.08
C VAL A 17 3.15 4.68 0.89
N ALA A 18 3.02 4.45 2.20
CA ALA A 18 2.23 5.30 3.11
C ALA A 18 2.67 6.76 3.04
N ARG A 19 3.98 7.02 2.93
CA ARG A 19 4.55 8.36 2.82
C ARG A 19 4.43 8.97 1.42
N ALA A 20 4.61 8.17 0.38
CA ALA A 20 4.65 8.67 -0.99
C ALA A 20 3.26 8.79 -1.65
N ALA A 21 2.38 7.82 -1.43
CA ALA A 21 1.07 7.73 -2.07
C ALA A 21 -0.10 8.04 -1.13
N GLY A 22 0.06 7.78 0.18
CA GLY A 22 -0.98 8.03 1.19
C GLY A 22 -2.32 7.38 0.81
N PRO A 23 -3.42 8.16 0.67
CA PRO A 23 -4.74 7.62 0.35
C PRO A 23 -4.85 7.06 -1.07
N ASN A 24 -3.94 7.40 -1.99
CA ASN A 24 -3.99 6.91 -3.38
C ASN A 24 -3.35 5.51 -3.52
N ALA A 25 -3.38 4.69 -2.47
CA ALA A 25 -2.75 3.38 -2.44
C ALA A 25 -3.69 2.34 -1.81
N ILE A 26 -3.52 1.10 -2.26
CA ILE A 26 -4.16 -0.07 -1.68
C ILE A 26 -3.06 -1.01 -1.18
N GLY A 27 -3.04 -1.28 0.12
CA GLY A 27 -2.12 -2.23 0.73
C GLY A 27 -2.74 -3.61 0.85
N VAL A 28 -2.04 -4.65 0.40
CA VAL A 28 -2.54 -6.04 0.48
C VAL A 28 -1.50 -6.90 1.17
N ILE A 29 -1.88 -7.55 2.28
CA ILE A 29 -1.03 -8.53 2.96
C ILE A 29 -1.58 -9.94 2.76
N MET A 30 -0.74 -10.82 2.24
CA MET A 30 -1.10 -12.18 1.85
C MET A 30 -0.43 -13.22 2.76
N THR A 31 -0.75 -14.49 2.54
CA THR A 31 -0.17 -15.66 3.21
C THR A 31 1.35 -15.52 3.37
N GLY A 32 1.85 -15.84 4.56
CA GLY A 32 3.25 -15.68 4.89
C GLY A 32 3.52 -15.91 6.38
N MET A 33 4.76 -16.26 6.70
CA MET A 33 5.19 -16.46 8.08
C MET A 33 5.67 -15.15 8.70
N GLY A 34 5.49 -15.00 10.02
CA GLY A 34 6.05 -13.88 10.78
C GLY A 34 5.13 -12.67 10.85
N THR A 35 5.73 -11.52 11.14
CA THR A 35 5.04 -10.25 11.42
C THR A 35 5.39 -9.13 10.43
N ASP A 36 6.30 -9.39 9.48
CA ASP A 36 6.76 -8.38 8.51
C ASP A 36 5.59 -7.92 7.63
N GLY A 37 5.41 -6.61 7.50
CA GLY A 37 4.32 -5.98 6.77
C GLY A 37 3.11 -5.59 7.63
N ALA A 38 2.95 -6.15 8.83
CA ALA A 38 1.79 -5.82 9.68
C ALA A 38 1.83 -4.37 10.19
N ARG A 39 3.02 -3.86 10.52
CA ARG A 39 3.20 -2.46 10.97
C ARG A 39 3.15 -1.50 9.80
N GLY A 40 3.81 -1.83 8.69
CA GLY A 40 3.75 -1.02 7.48
C GLY A 40 2.33 -0.91 6.93
N LEU A 41 1.54 -1.98 6.98
CA LEU A 41 0.13 -1.94 6.56
C LEU A 41 -0.71 -1.05 7.47
N LEU A 42 -0.42 -1.04 8.78
CA LEU A 42 -1.08 -0.12 9.72
C LEU A 42 -0.71 1.34 9.43
N GLU A 43 0.54 1.61 9.07
CA GLU A 43 0.97 2.95 8.62
C GLU A 43 0.22 3.38 7.35
N MET A 44 0.07 2.48 6.37
CA MET A 44 -0.75 2.73 5.18
C MET A 44 -2.20 3.07 5.56
N ARG A 45 -2.84 2.26 6.42
CA ARG A 45 -4.21 2.50 6.87
C ARG A 45 -4.34 3.86 7.57
N ARG A 46 -3.38 4.22 8.43
CA ARG A 46 -3.34 5.52 9.13
C ARG A 46 -3.12 6.69 8.17
N ALA A 47 -2.41 6.48 7.07
CA ALA A 47 -2.23 7.47 6.01
C ALA A 47 -3.45 7.61 5.07
N GLY A 48 -4.52 6.84 5.31
CA GLY A 48 -5.76 6.88 4.54
C GLY A 48 -5.83 5.88 3.38
N ALA A 49 -4.83 5.01 3.22
CA ALA A 49 -4.85 3.96 2.22
C ALA A 49 -5.89 2.88 2.58
N ARG A 50 -6.51 2.29 1.55
CA ARG A 50 -7.35 1.10 1.74
C ARG A 50 -6.47 -0.11 1.99
N THR A 51 -6.91 -1.05 2.82
CA THR A 51 -6.04 -2.16 3.26
C THR A 51 -6.77 -3.50 3.32
N ILE A 52 -6.16 -4.54 2.75
CA ILE A 52 -6.74 -5.88 2.58
C ILE A 52 -5.81 -6.90 3.24
N ALA A 53 -6.39 -7.85 3.98
CA ALA A 53 -5.69 -9.07 4.41
C ALA A 53 -6.33 -10.31 3.80
N GLN A 54 -5.51 -11.28 3.40
CA GLN A 54 -5.98 -12.60 3.00
C GLN A 54 -6.57 -13.35 4.20
N ASP A 55 -7.66 -14.09 4.01
CA ASP A 55 -8.28 -14.90 5.04
C ASP A 55 -7.47 -16.15 5.43
N GLU A 56 -7.87 -16.79 6.53
CA GLU A 56 -7.21 -18.01 7.01
C GLU A 56 -7.48 -19.22 6.11
N ALA A 57 -8.70 -19.33 5.57
CA ALA A 57 -9.13 -20.50 4.81
C ALA A 57 -8.34 -20.71 3.51
N THR A 58 -7.89 -19.62 2.87
CA THR A 58 -7.11 -19.67 1.64
C THR A 58 -5.60 -19.48 1.87
N SER A 59 -5.18 -19.22 3.11
CA SER A 59 -3.78 -19.03 3.46
C SER A 59 -3.07 -20.36 3.65
N VAL A 60 -1.88 -20.51 3.05
CA VAL A 60 -1.00 -21.66 3.35
C VAL A 60 -0.37 -21.49 4.74
N ILE A 61 0.02 -20.26 5.09
CA ILE A 61 0.51 -19.87 6.41
C ILE A 61 -0.18 -18.58 6.81
N PHE A 62 -1.09 -18.66 7.78
CA PHE A 62 -1.83 -17.52 8.32
C PHE A 62 -1.04 -16.80 9.43
N GLY A 63 0.20 -16.40 9.13
CA GLY A 63 1.07 -15.65 10.03
C GLY A 63 0.91 -14.14 9.82
N MET A 64 1.45 -13.64 8.72
CA MET A 64 1.43 -12.21 8.39
C MET A 64 0.01 -11.60 8.35
N PRO A 65 -1.00 -12.22 7.69
CA PRO A 65 -2.36 -11.67 7.69
C PRO A 65 -2.97 -11.62 9.10
N ARG A 66 -2.73 -12.65 9.92
CA ARG A 66 -3.20 -12.70 11.31
C ARG A 66 -2.64 -11.57 12.15
N GLU A 67 -1.35 -11.27 12.01
CA GLU A 67 -0.71 -10.19 12.76
C GLU A 67 -1.20 -8.80 12.30
N ALA A 68 -1.43 -8.61 10.99
CA ALA A 68 -2.05 -7.40 10.48
C ALA A 68 -3.48 -7.21 11.00
N ILE A 69 -4.29 -8.27 11.04
CA ILE A 69 -5.65 -8.23 11.59
C ILE A 69 -5.62 -7.86 13.08
N LYS A 70 -4.76 -8.50 13.88
CA LYS A 70 -4.61 -8.20 15.32
C LYS A 70 -4.23 -6.75 15.59
N LEU A 71 -3.40 -6.14 14.73
CA LEU A 71 -2.99 -4.74 14.86
C LEU A 71 -4.06 -3.74 14.38
N GLY A 72 -5.20 -4.21 13.86
CA GLY A 72 -6.19 -3.35 13.23
C GLY A 72 -5.67 -2.74 11.92
N ALA A 73 -4.68 -3.36 11.28
CA ALA A 73 -4.10 -2.87 10.03
C ALA A 73 -4.96 -3.20 8.81
N ALA A 74 -5.79 -4.25 8.87
CA ALA A 74 -6.66 -4.67 7.77
C ALA A 74 -8.04 -4.00 7.86
N GLU A 75 -8.42 -3.27 6.82
CA GLU A 75 -9.78 -2.74 6.67
C GLU A 75 -10.78 -3.85 6.34
N VAL A 76 -10.42 -4.75 5.42
CA VAL A 76 -11.21 -5.92 5.04
C VAL A 76 -10.35 -7.18 5.04
N VAL A 77 -10.99 -8.31 5.31
CA VAL A 77 -10.39 -9.64 5.23
C VAL A 77 -11.18 -10.47 4.23
N VAL A 78 -10.51 -10.99 3.20
CA VAL A 78 -11.17 -11.69 2.08
C VAL A 78 -10.38 -12.93 1.66
N PRO A 79 -11.04 -13.95 1.07
CA PRO A 79 -10.33 -15.09 0.48
C PRO A 79 -9.47 -14.66 -0.71
N LEU A 80 -8.42 -15.44 -1.01
CA LEU A 80 -7.45 -15.18 -2.08
C LEU A 80 -8.12 -14.83 -3.42
N GLU A 81 -9.17 -15.55 -3.77
CA GLU A 81 -9.90 -15.43 -5.03
C GLU A 81 -10.68 -14.11 -5.14
N GLU A 82 -11.06 -13.52 -4.00
CA GLU A 82 -11.81 -12.25 -3.95
C GLU A 82 -10.89 -11.04 -3.83
N ILE A 83 -9.59 -11.20 -3.58
CA ILE A 83 -8.63 -10.09 -3.49
C ILE A 83 -8.67 -9.21 -4.75
N PRO A 84 -8.55 -9.75 -6.00
CA PRO A 84 -8.54 -8.91 -7.20
C PRO A 84 -9.83 -8.10 -7.36
N LYS A 85 -10.97 -8.73 -7.12
CA LYS A 85 -12.29 -8.08 -7.21
C LYS A 85 -12.46 -7.00 -6.14
N THR A 86 -11.93 -7.23 -4.94
CA THR A 86 -11.94 -6.25 -3.85
C THR A 86 -11.07 -5.03 -4.20
N ILE A 87 -9.91 -5.24 -4.80
CA ILE A 87 -9.05 -4.15 -5.30
C ILE A 87 -9.78 -3.32 -6.35
N MET A 88 -10.39 -3.96 -7.35
CA MET A 88 -11.12 -3.24 -8.41
C MET A 88 -12.27 -2.42 -7.85
N ARG A 89 -13.06 -3.00 -6.92
CA ARG A 89 -14.14 -2.27 -6.25
C ARG A 89 -13.63 -1.05 -5.48
N MET A 90 -12.53 -1.18 -4.74
CA MET A 90 -11.95 -0.06 -4.00
C MET A 90 -11.46 1.07 -4.93
N LEU A 91 -10.98 0.75 -6.12
CA LEU A 91 -10.60 1.76 -7.13
C LEU A 91 -11.84 2.45 -7.72
N GLU A 92 -12.91 1.72 -7.99
CA GLU A 92 -14.17 2.26 -8.50
C GLU A 92 -14.87 3.18 -7.47
N GLU A 93 -14.83 2.82 -6.18
CA GLU A 93 -15.35 3.64 -5.09
C GLU A 93 -14.60 4.99 -4.94
N GLU A 94 -13.31 5.04 -5.31
CA GLU A 94 -12.55 6.30 -5.36
C GLU A 94 -12.95 7.17 -6.57
N ASP A 95 -13.28 6.54 -7.70
CA ASP A 95 -13.68 7.22 -8.95
C ASP A 95 -15.08 7.86 -8.86
N GLU A 96 -15.99 7.36 -8.01
CA GLU A 96 -17.28 8.04 -7.77
C GLU A 96 -17.10 9.43 -7.11
N GLY A 97 -16.00 9.64 -6.39
CA GLY A 97 -15.60 10.94 -5.82
C GLY A 97 -14.65 11.75 -6.72
N ARG A 98 -14.10 11.15 -7.77
CA ARG A 98 -13.14 11.76 -8.70
C ARG A 98 -13.50 11.34 -10.12
N ILE A 99 -14.16 12.22 -10.88
CA ILE A 99 -14.46 12.00 -12.30
C ILE A 99 -13.13 11.73 -13.05
N HIS A 100 -12.77 10.46 -13.21
CA HIS A 100 -11.55 10.04 -13.89
C HIS A 100 -11.91 9.60 -15.32
N LYS A 101 -11.29 10.25 -16.31
CA LYS A 101 -11.57 9.99 -17.74
C LYS A 101 -11.14 8.56 -18.11
N PRO A 102 -11.95 7.78 -18.87
CA PRO A 102 -11.59 6.42 -19.27
C PRO A 102 -10.21 6.33 -19.91
N LEU A 103 -9.54 5.18 -19.77
CA LEU A 103 -8.22 4.90 -20.39
C LEU A 103 -8.19 5.17 -21.90
N SER A 104 -9.33 5.06 -22.59
CA SER A 104 -9.50 5.38 -24.01
C SER A 104 -9.52 6.89 -24.34
N GLN A 105 -9.53 7.76 -23.33
CA GLN A 105 -9.60 9.23 -23.46
C GLN A 105 -8.43 9.95 -22.77
N ARG A 106 -7.40 9.21 -22.34
CA ARG A 106 -6.13 9.76 -21.86
C ARG A 106 -5.20 9.95 -23.07
N ASP A 107 -5.31 11.09 -23.73
CA ASP A 107 -4.35 11.49 -24.77
C ASP A 107 -2.98 11.76 -24.13
N GLY A 108 -1.99 10.92 -24.42
CA GLY A 108 -0.58 11.30 -24.57
C GLY A 108 0.20 11.92 -23.40
N GLU A 109 -0.29 11.97 -22.16
CA GLU A 109 0.56 12.38 -21.04
C GLU A 109 1.48 11.23 -20.61
N GLY A 110 2.75 11.33 -21.04
CA GLY A 110 3.84 10.48 -20.58
C GLY A 110 4.06 10.56 -19.06
N PRO A 111 4.98 9.75 -18.51
CA PRO A 111 5.22 9.65 -17.08
C PRO A 111 5.41 11.04 -16.47
N ARG A 112 4.50 11.45 -15.59
CA ARG A 112 4.67 12.65 -14.77
C ARG A 112 5.76 12.35 -13.76
N ASP A 113 6.96 12.80 -14.11
CA ASP A 113 8.08 13.05 -13.21
C ASP A 113 7.58 13.54 -11.84
N HIS A 114 7.73 12.71 -10.81
CA HIS A 114 7.56 13.11 -9.41
C HIS A 114 8.87 13.73 -8.86
N GLY A 115 9.35 14.75 -9.55
CA GLY A 115 10.46 15.61 -9.15
C GLY A 115 9.95 16.65 -8.18
N SER A 116 9.71 16.26 -6.93
CA SER A 116 9.48 17.21 -5.83
C SER A 116 10.15 16.81 -4.52
N ALA A 117 10.96 15.75 -4.52
CA ALA A 117 11.81 15.41 -3.38
C ALA A 117 13.30 15.80 -3.58
N GLU A 118 13.71 16.16 -4.80
CA GLU A 118 15.12 16.47 -5.11
C GLU A 118 15.43 17.98 -5.11
N SER A 119 14.42 18.86 -5.17
CA SER A 119 14.61 20.32 -5.11
C SER A 119 14.97 20.82 -3.72
N ASP A 120 14.40 20.22 -2.67
CA ASP A 120 14.53 20.73 -1.31
C ASP A 120 15.92 20.41 -0.70
N ALA A 121 16.56 19.33 -1.15
CA ALA A 121 17.89 18.94 -0.67
C ALA A 121 19.01 19.84 -1.22
N ARG A 122 18.84 20.43 -2.42
CA ARG A 122 19.87 21.29 -3.04
C ARG A 122 19.84 22.72 -2.51
N GLN A 123 18.68 23.21 -2.07
CA GLN A 123 18.55 24.57 -1.55
C GLN A 123 19.15 24.73 -0.15
N ALA A 124 19.24 23.64 0.63
CA ALA A 124 19.86 23.63 1.96
C ALA A 124 21.40 23.62 1.95
N LEU A 125 22.04 23.25 0.84
CA LEU A 125 23.50 23.17 0.73
C LEU A 125 24.16 24.43 0.13
N SER A 126 23.38 25.44 -0.25
CA SER A 126 23.90 26.72 -0.78
C SER A 126 23.86 27.87 0.25
N GLN A 127 23.40 27.63 1.48
CA GLN A 127 23.34 28.64 2.55
C GLN A 127 24.11 28.24 3.82
N GLY A 128 25.10 27.34 3.68
CA GLY A 128 26.03 26.97 4.76
C GLY A 128 27.46 27.31 4.39
#